data_AF-A0A7S0B1K7-F1
#
_entry.id   AF-A0A7S0B1K7-F1
#
_cell.length_a   1.000
_cell.length_b   1.000
_cell.length_c   1.000
_cell.angle_alpha   90.00
_cell.angle_beta   90.00
_cell.angle_gamma   90.00
#
_symmetry.space_group_name_H-M   'P 1'
#
loop_
_entity.id
_entity.type
_entity.pdbx_description
1 polymer ?
#
loop_
_entity_poly.entity_id
_entity_poly.type
_entity_poly.pdbx_seq_one_letter_code
_entity_poly.pdbx_strand_id
1 'polypeptide(L)'
;SFLMLLKLLSYLRGFDDCGWLLVVLYAQFRGAQGFIVVIGTILLGFAVCFRVLLGQNNEDFATFGTSLFSMFDVGVLGDFDRSAFKDSENPILTLTLFIILLVVVLIVAMSGFVLILESSLEDVRENEEANRKYQRARIIIDYMKLLSPRSRARLLGQRKYFFALVPVDHEDAVGADVSKESFIRRKRLWRKTTAGRS
;
A
#
# COMPACT_ATOMS: atom_id res chain seq x y z
N SER A 1 -8.37 22.30 -19.98
CA SER A 1 -6.91 22.43 -19.84
C SER A 1 -6.29 21.38 -18.92
N PHE A 2 -6.74 21.25 -17.66
CA PHE A 2 -6.21 20.27 -16.70
C PHE A 2 -6.30 18.79 -17.18
N LEU A 3 -7.42 18.39 -17.79
CA LEU A 3 -7.59 17.03 -18.34
C LEU A 3 -6.65 16.72 -19.52
N MET A 4 -6.25 17.73 -20.30
CA MET A 4 -5.25 17.55 -21.37
C MET A 4 -3.85 17.36 -20.79
N LEU A 5 -3.52 18.07 -19.69
CA LEU A 5 -2.29 17.86 -18.94
C LEU A 5 -2.22 16.44 -18.36
N LEU A 6 -3.33 15.92 -17.80
CA LEU A 6 -3.39 14.52 -17.33
C LEU A 6 -3.21 13.51 -18.46
N LYS A 7 -3.77 13.77 -19.64
CA LYS A 7 -3.52 12.92 -20.83
C LYS A 7 -2.05 12.99 -21.27
N LEU A 8 -1.42 14.15 -21.22
CA LEU A 8 0.01 14.30 -21.48
C LEU A 8 0.84 13.50 -20.47
N LEU A 9 0.48 13.56 -19.19
CA LEU A 9 1.11 12.79 -18.12
C LEU A 9 0.98 11.27 -18.34
N SER A 10 -0.19 10.82 -18.83
CA SER A 10 -0.38 9.43 -19.22
C SER A 10 0.40 9.03 -20.47
N TYR A 11 0.74 9.99 -21.35
CA TYR A 11 1.57 9.77 -22.53
C TYR A 11 3.05 9.61 -22.15
N LEU A 12 3.52 10.31 -21.10
CA LEU A 12 4.86 10.10 -20.53
C LEU A 12 5.07 8.69 -19.97
N ARG A 13 4.00 7.94 -19.67
CA ARG A 13 4.08 6.53 -19.30
C ARG A 13 4.70 5.66 -20.40
N GLY A 14 4.62 6.08 -21.66
CA GLY A 14 5.17 5.36 -22.81
C GLY A 14 6.69 5.47 -22.96
N PHE A 15 7.36 6.37 -22.22
CA PHE A 15 8.82 6.44 -22.15
C PHE A 15 9.33 5.55 -21.02
N ASP A 16 10.23 4.60 -21.33
CA ASP A 16 10.73 3.59 -20.37
C ASP A 16 11.30 4.22 -19.07
N ASP A 17 11.95 5.39 -19.15
CA ASP A 17 12.54 6.07 -17.99
C ASP A 17 11.50 6.80 -17.10
N CYS A 18 10.43 7.36 -17.69
CA CYS A 18 9.39 8.07 -16.95
C CYS A 18 8.27 7.13 -16.46
N GLY A 19 8.09 5.99 -17.14
CA GLY A 19 7.06 5.00 -16.83
C GLY A 19 7.19 4.44 -15.42
N TRP A 20 8.41 4.13 -14.97
CA TRP A 20 8.66 3.65 -13.60
C TRP A 20 8.26 4.68 -12.53
N LEU A 21 8.65 5.95 -12.72
CA LEU A 21 8.35 7.03 -11.77
C LEU A 21 6.83 7.24 -11.63
N LEU A 22 6.08 7.16 -12.73
CA LEU A 22 4.63 7.29 -12.73
C LEU A 22 3.93 6.12 -12.01
N VAL A 23 4.45 4.90 -12.12
CA VAL A 23 3.92 3.74 -11.39
C VAL A 23 4.09 3.91 -9.89
N VAL A 24 5.27 4.37 -9.44
CA VAL A 24 5.53 4.66 -8.01
C VAL A 24 4.66 5.80 -7.51
N LEU A 25 4.50 6.87 -8.30
CA LEU A 25 3.61 8.00 -7.96
C LEU A 25 2.15 7.54 -7.81
N TYR A 26 1.68 6.67 -8.71
CA TYR A 26 0.32 6.14 -8.63
C TYR A 26 0.10 5.26 -7.39
N ALA A 27 1.09 4.44 -7.03
CA ALA A 27 1.07 3.65 -5.79
C ALA A 27 0.99 4.55 -4.55
N GLN A 28 1.78 5.64 -4.53
CA GLN A 28 1.73 6.66 -3.46
C GLN A 28 0.33 7.24 -3.29
N PHE A 29 -0.32 7.63 -4.39
CA PHE A 29 -1.67 8.19 -4.38
C PHE A 29 -2.71 7.20 -3.84
N ARG A 30 -2.58 5.91 -4.19
CA ARG A 30 -3.47 4.86 -3.68
C ARG A 30 -3.28 4.63 -2.19
N GLY A 31 -2.04 4.66 -1.70
CA GLY A 31 -1.73 4.56 -0.26
C GLY A 31 -2.23 5.76 0.56
N ALA A 32 -2.25 6.96 -0.03
CA ALA A 32 -2.67 8.18 0.64
C ALA A 32 -4.20 8.30 0.87
N GLN A 33 -5.02 7.43 0.29
CA GLN A 33 -6.48 7.54 0.39
C GLN A 33 -7.00 7.45 1.83
N GLY A 34 -6.50 6.49 2.62
CA GLY A 34 -6.90 6.35 4.03
C GLY A 34 -6.51 7.56 4.87
N PHE A 35 -5.35 8.14 4.56
CA PHE A 35 -4.82 9.32 5.22
C PHE A 35 -5.64 10.59 4.92
N ILE A 36 -6.08 10.79 3.67
CA ILE A 36 -6.93 11.92 3.28
C ILE A 36 -8.26 11.91 4.04
N VAL A 37 -8.84 10.72 4.26
CA VAL A 37 -10.09 10.60 5.03
C VAL A 37 -9.90 11.06 6.47
N VAL A 38 -8.82 10.62 7.13
CA VAL A 38 -8.50 11.02 8.51
C VAL A 38 -8.31 12.54 8.61
N ILE A 39 -7.48 13.13 7.74
CA ILE A 39 -7.31 14.59 7.70
C ILE A 39 -8.64 15.30 7.45
N GLY A 40 -9.43 14.82 6.50
CA GLY A 40 -10.75 15.39 6.19
C GLY A 40 -11.67 15.42 7.41
N THR A 41 -11.71 14.33 8.19
CA THR A 41 -12.54 14.29 9.42
C THR A 41 -12.04 15.24 10.50
N ILE A 42 -10.72 15.40 10.65
CA ILE A 42 -10.12 16.34 11.60
C ILE A 42 -10.44 17.78 11.18
N LEU A 43 -10.22 18.12 9.90
CA LEU A 43 -10.51 19.44 9.36
C LEU A 43 -11.99 19.80 9.50
N LEU A 44 -12.90 18.85 9.26
CA LEU A 44 -14.33 19.07 9.45
C LEU A 44 -14.67 19.36 10.92
N GLY A 45 -14.09 18.61 11.87
CA GLY A 45 -14.29 18.85 13.31
C GLY A 45 -13.80 20.22 13.74
N PHE A 46 -12.59 20.60 13.32
CA PHE A 46 -12.04 21.93 13.64
C PHE A 46 -12.76 23.06 12.90
N ALA A 47 -13.24 22.85 11.67
CA ALA A 47 -14.04 23.85 10.94
C ALA A 47 -15.32 24.23 11.70
N VAL A 48 -15.98 23.26 12.35
CA VAL A 48 -17.14 23.54 13.21
C VAL A 48 -16.73 24.33 14.45
N CYS A 49 -15.63 23.95 15.12
CA CYS A 49 -15.13 24.66 16.29
C CYS A 49 -14.78 26.12 15.97
N PHE A 50 -14.06 26.37 14.88
CA PHE A 50 -13.67 27.72 14.48
C PHE A 50 -14.85 28.53 13.95
N ARG A 51 -15.84 27.90 13.31
CA ARG A 51 -17.10 28.58 12.96
C ARG A 51 -17.83 29.08 14.20
N VAL A 52 -17.90 28.28 15.27
CA VAL A 52 -18.53 28.71 16.52
C VAL A 52 -17.74 29.85 17.17
N LEU A 53 -16.41 29.82 17.07
CA LEU A 53 -15.54 30.76 17.77
C LEU A 53 -15.29 32.10 17.02
N LEU A 54 -15.31 32.08 15.68
CA LEU A 54 -15.04 33.26 14.83
C LEU A 54 -16.21 33.65 13.92
N GLY A 55 -17.26 32.82 13.81
CA GLY A 55 -18.34 33.03 12.84
C GLY A 55 -19.20 34.26 13.08
N GLN A 56 -19.04 34.96 14.21
CA GLN A 56 -19.69 36.24 14.48
C GLN A 56 -18.86 37.44 14.06
N ASN A 57 -17.52 37.31 14.00
CA ASN A 57 -16.60 38.45 13.83
C ASN A 57 -15.83 38.41 12.50
N ASN A 58 -15.80 37.27 11.81
CA ASN A 58 -15.08 37.10 10.55
C ASN A 58 -16.00 36.51 9.46
N GLU A 59 -16.07 37.19 8.32
CA GLU A 59 -16.85 36.75 7.16
C GLU A 59 -16.33 35.42 6.58
N ASP A 60 -15.02 35.17 6.68
CA ASP A 60 -14.38 33.93 6.24
C ASP A 60 -14.96 32.69 6.95
N PHE A 61 -15.40 32.86 8.20
CA PHE A 61 -15.96 31.79 9.05
C PHE A 61 -17.49 31.84 9.16
N ALA A 62 -18.18 32.69 8.39
CA ALA A 62 -19.63 32.84 8.49
C ALA A 62 -20.40 31.60 8.01
N THR A 63 -19.93 30.99 6.91
CA THR A 63 -20.56 29.82 6.27
C THR A 63 -19.72 28.56 6.49
N PHE A 64 -20.37 27.39 6.56
CA PHE A 64 -19.67 26.11 6.72
C PHE A 64 -18.66 25.85 5.59
N GLY A 65 -19.04 26.14 4.35
CA GLY A 65 -18.17 25.94 3.19
C GLY A 65 -16.93 26.84 3.21
N THR A 66 -17.10 28.14 3.49
CA THR A 66 -15.98 29.09 3.59
C THR A 66 -15.08 28.74 4.77
N SER A 67 -15.67 28.37 5.92
CA SER A 67 -14.91 27.91 7.09
C SER A 67 -14.04 26.68 6.78
N LEU A 68 -14.56 25.73 6.00
CA LEU A 68 -13.82 24.53 5.62
C LEU A 68 -12.67 24.83 4.66
N PHE A 69 -12.89 25.71 3.68
CA PHE A 69 -11.82 26.16 2.78
C PHE A 69 -10.75 26.95 3.52
N SER A 70 -11.14 27.90 4.37
CA SER A 70 -10.18 28.64 5.21
C SER A 70 -9.41 27.70 6.15
N MET A 71 -10.05 26.66 6.70
CA MET A 71 -9.32 25.65 7.49
C MET A 71 -8.32 24.83 6.66
N PHE A 72 -8.61 24.59 5.38
CA PHE A 72 -7.67 23.93 4.49
C PHE A 72 -6.47 24.83 4.18
N ASP A 73 -6.70 26.11 3.88
CA ASP A 73 -5.62 27.07 3.60
C ASP A 73 -4.74 27.29 4.85
N VAL A 74 -5.37 27.54 6.00
CA VAL A 74 -4.64 27.84 7.23
C VAL A 74 -4.00 26.57 7.83
N GLY A 75 -4.70 25.42 7.78
CA GLY A 75 -4.26 24.18 8.42
C GLY A 75 -3.35 23.29 7.57
N VAL A 76 -3.51 23.28 6.24
CA VAL A 76 -2.74 22.42 5.32
C VAL A 76 -1.72 23.23 4.53
N LEU A 77 -2.12 24.35 3.93
CA LEU A 77 -1.20 25.22 3.17
C LEU A 77 -0.34 26.09 4.10
N GLY A 78 -0.77 26.29 5.34
CA GLY A 78 -0.05 27.09 6.34
C GLY A 78 -0.12 28.59 6.05
N ASP A 79 -1.08 29.03 5.24
CA ASP A 79 -1.31 30.44 4.97
C ASP A 79 -2.21 31.01 6.07
N PHE A 80 -1.61 31.64 7.06
CA PHE A 80 -2.32 32.19 8.21
C PHE A 80 -2.13 33.71 8.30
N ASP A 81 -3.23 34.45 8.36
CA ASP A 81 -3.20 35.86 8.71
C ASP A 81 -3.36 36.03 10.23
N ARG A 82 -2.41 36.73 10.86
CA ARG A 82 -2.48 37.05 12.30
C ARG A 82 -3.59 38.05 12.63
N SER A 83 -4.10 38.78 11.64
CA SER A 83 -5.19 39.75 11.81
C SER A 83 -6.49 39.06 12.25
N ALA A 84 -6.84 37.94 11.60
CA ALA A 84 -8.08 37.20 11.82
C ALA A 84 -8.26 36.70 13.28
N PHE A 85 -7.16 36.45 13.99
CA PHE A 85 -7.19 35.97 15.38
C PHE A 85 -7.43 37.09 16.40
N LYS A 86 -7.07 38.34 16.07
CA LYS A 86 -7.22 39.49 16.97
C LYS A 86 -8.67 39.95 17.08
N ASP A 87 -9.47 39.71 16.06
CA ASP A 87 -10.89 40.07 16.04
C ASP A 87 -11.80 39.02 16.72
N SER A 88 -11.23 37.95 17.27
CA SER A 88 -12.01 36.92 17.99
C SER A 88 -12.36 37.34 19.44
N GLU A 89 -13.55 36.95 19.92
CA GLU A 89 -13.99 37.23 21.30
C GLU A 89 -13.01 36.70 22.37
N ASN A 90 -12.32 35.60 22.07
CA ASN A 90 -11.35 34.96 22.96
C ASN A 90 -10.06 34.58 22.21
N PRO A 91 -9.11 35.51 22.03
CA PRO A 91 -7.91 35.28 21.23
C PRO A 91 -7.02 34.16 21.77
N ILE A 92 -7.01 33.95 23.10
CA ILE A 92 -6.21 32.91 23.74
C ILE A 92 -6.73 31.50 23.39
N LEU A 93 -8.05 31.30 23.40
CA LEU A 93 -8.66 30.01 23.06
C LEU A 93 -8.50 29.70 21.57
N THR A 94 -8.71 30.70 20.72
CA THR A 94 -8.55 30.57 19.26
C THR A 94 -7.11 30.19 18.89
N LEU A 95 -6.13 30.86 19.51
CA LEU A 95 -4.71 30.59 19.27
C LEU A 95 -4.31 29.20 19.78
N THR A 96 -4.83 28.78 20.95
CA THR A 96 -4.53 27.45 21.50
C THR A 96 -5.09 26.34 20.61
N LEU A 97 -6.36 26.45 20.18
CA LEU A 97 -6.98 25.50 19.25
C LEU A 97 -6.24 25.45 17.92
N PHE A 98 -5.75 26.60 17.45
CA PHE A 98 -4.96 26.69 16.23
C PHE A 98 -3.62 25.94 16.32
N ILE A 99 -2.87 26.14 17.41
CA ILE A 99 -1.63 25.39 17.66
C ILE A 99 -1.92 23.88 17.72
N ILE A 100 -2.98 23.47 18.40
CA ILE A 100 -3.38 22.06 18.50
C ILE A 100 -3.69 21.50 17.11
N LEU A 101 -4.47 22.22 16.29
CA LEU A 101 -4.77 21.82 14.91
C LEU A 101 -3.47 21.59 14.11
N LEU A 102 -2.56 22.56 14.12
CA LEU A 102 -1.29 22.46 13.39
C LEU A 102 -0.45 21.26 13.83
N VAL A 103 -0.32 21.05 15.16
CA VAL A 103 0.44 19.92 15.70
C VAL A 103 -0.20 18.58 15.33
N VAL A 104 -1.54 18.47 15.43
CA VAL A 104 -2.27 17.24 15.07
C VAL A 104 -2.13 16.96 13.58
N VAL A 105 -2.35 17.95 12.71
CA VAL A 105 -2.20 17.80 11.26
C VAL A 105 -0.76 17.42 10.90
N LEU A 106 0.24 18.02 11.54
CA LEU A 106 1.66 17.69 11.32
C LEU A 106 1.98 16.25 11.73
N ILE A 107 1.54 15.81 12.92
CA ILE A 107 1.75 14.44 13.40
C ILE A 107 1.09 13.45 12.45
N VAL A 108 -0.16 13.72 12.06
CA VAL A 108 -0.90 12.88 11.13
C VAL A 108 -0.17 12.84 9.79
N ALA A 109 0.22 13.99 9.22
CA ALA A 109 0.96 14.08 7.96
C ALA A 109 2.28 13.30 7.96
N MET A 110 3.05 13.44 9.03
CA MET A 110 4.28 12.66 9.20
C MET A 110 4.00 11.16 9.33
N SER A 111 2.97 10.77 10.07
CA SER A 111 2.59 9.35 10.21
C SER A 111 2.14 8.74 8.87
N GLY A 112 1.42 9.50 8.05
CA GLY A 112 1.02 9.10 6.71
C GLY A 112 2.22 8.93 5.77
N PHE A 113 3.21 9.83 5.86
CA PHE A 113 4.45 9.71 5.08
C PHE A 113 5.23 8.44 5.42
N VAL A 114 5.38 8.14 6.70
CA VAL A 114 6.08 6.93 7.17
C VAL A 114 5.33 5.66 6.72
N LEU A 115 4.00 5.64 6.81
CA LEU A 115 3.20 4.50 6.35
C LEU A 115 3.43 4.19 4.87
N ILE A 116 3.50 5.22 4.03
CA ILE A 116 3.71 4.99 2.60
C ILE A 116 5.15 4.54 2.34
N LEU A 117 6.13 5.10 3.05
CA LEU A 117 7.52 4.62 2.99
C LEU A 117 7.62 3.14 3.37
N GLU A 118 6.91 2.71 4.42
CA GLU A 118 6.87 1.31 4.85
C GLU A 118 6.33 0.39 3.74
N SER A 119 5.24 0.77 3.09
CA SER A 119 4.70 -0.02 1.96
C SER A 119 5.69 -0.16 0.80
N SER A 120 6.45 0.90 0.48
CA SER A 120 7.47 0.85 -0.57
C SER A 120 8.66 -0.04 -0.20
N LEU A 121 8.99 -0.16 1.09
CA LEU A 121 10.04 -1.04 1.58
C LEU A 121 9.60 -2.50 1.61
N GLU A 122 8.31 -2.76 1.86
CA GLU A 122 7.73 -4.11 1.83
C GLU A 122 7.78 -4.71 0.43
N ASP A 123 7.39 -3.95 -0.60
CA ASP A 123 7.48 -4.38 -2.01
C ASP A 123 8.93 -4.75 -2.42
N VAL A 124 9.91 -3.95 -2.00
CA VAL A 124 11.33 -4.24 -2.27
C VAL A 124 11.78 -5.50 -1.53
N ARG A 125 11.38 -5.66 -0.26
CA ARG A 125 11.74 -6.83 0.55
C ARG A 125 11.12 -8.12 0.01
N GLU A 126 9.87 -8.09 -0.44
CA GLU A 126 9.20 -9.26 -1.01
C GLU A 126 9.93 -9.73 -2.28
N ASN A 127 10.33 -8.78 -3.13
CA ASN A 127 11.10 -9.07 -4.33
C ASN A 127 12.52 -9.57 -3.99
N GLU A 128 13.17 -8.99 -2.98
CA GLU A 128 14.47 -9.45 -2.48
C GLU A 128 14.41 -10.86 -1.89
N GLU A 129 13.37 -11.22 -1.14
CA GLU A 129 13.23 -12.56 -0.57
C GLU A 129 13.05 -13.62 -1.66
N ALA A 130 12.19 -13.36 -2.65
CA ALA A 130 11.97 -14.24 -3.79
C ALA A 130 13.28 -14.40 -4.59
N ASN A 131 13.97 -13.29 -4.87
CA ASN A 131 15.22 -13.30 -5.60
C ASN A 131 16.34 -14.00 -4.80
N ARG A 132 16.40 -13.83 -3.47
CA ARG A 132 17.33 -14.56 -2.59
C ARG A 132 17.08 -16.07 -2.61
N LYS A 133 15.83 -16.51 -2.53
CA LYS A 133 15.47 -17.94 -2.61
C LYS A 133 15.85 -18.52 -3.98
N TYR A 134 15.59 -17.79 -5.05
CA TYR A 134 15.98 -18.16 -6.41
C TYR A 134 17.50 -18.26 -6.58
N GLN A 135 18.25 -17.25 -6.13
CA GLN A 135 19.71 -17.24 -6.18
C GLN A 135 20.32 -18.41 -5.39
N ARG A 136 19.79 -18.71 -4.20
CA ARG A 136 20.21 -19.89 -3.41
C ARG A 136 19.95 -21.20 -4.15
N ALA A 137 18.77 -21.38 -4.72
CA ALA A 137 18.44 -22.58 -5.50
C ALA A 137 19.33 -22.72 -6.74
N ARG A 138 19.62 -21.60 -7.41
CA ARG A 138 20.51 -21.56 -8.58
C ARG A 138 21.93 -21.99 -8.22
N ILE A 139 22.50 -21.50 -7.13
CA ILE A 139 23.82 -21.93 -6.65
C ILE A 139 23.85 -23.43 -6.37
N ILE A 140 22.81 -23.97 -5.71
CA ILE A 140 22.72 -25.42 -5.44
C ILE A 140 22.68 -26.23 -6.75
N ILE A 141 21.91 -25.79 -7.75
CA ILE A 141 21.83 -26.43 -9.06
C ILE A 141 23.17 -26.37 -9.78
N ASP A 142 23.85 -25.23 -9.77
CA ASP A 142 25.14 -25.07 -10.44
C ASP A 142 26.22 -25.93 -9.77
N TYR A 143 26.19 -26.07 -8.43
CA TYR A 143 27.04 -27.03 -7.72
C TYR A 143 26.71 -28.50 -8.07
N MET A 144 25.42 -28.84 -8.24
CA MET A 144 25.01 -30.19 -8.65
C MET A 144 25.48 -30.56 -10.06
N LYS A 145 25.64 -29.58 -10.96
CA LYS A 145 26.17 -29.81 -12.31
C LYS A 145 27.68 -30.09 -12.30
N LEU A 146 28.42 -29.56 -11.32
CA LEU A 146 29.87 -29.76 -11.17
C LEU A 146 30.23 -31.11 -10.50
N LEU A 147 29.26 -31.78 -9.87
CA LEU A 147 29.48 -33.07 -9.20
C LEU A 147 29.57 -34.24 -10.19
N SER A 148 30.49 -35.18 -9.93
CA SER A 148 30.67 -36.38 -10.75
C SER A 148 29.43 -37.29 -10.73
N PRO A 149 29.16 -38.09 -11.79
CA PRO A 149 27.94 -38.87 -11.93
C PRO A 149 27.68 -39.85 -10.77
N ARG A 150 28.76 -40.41 -10.19
CA ARG A 150 28.69 -41.35 -9.07
C ARG A 150 28.34 -40.68 -7.74
N SER A 151 28.88 -39.50 -7.48
CA SER A 151 28.57 -38.70 -6.29
C SER A 151 27.14 -38.14 -6.35
N ARG A 152 26.70 -37.74 -7.55
CA ARG A 152 25.33 -37.28 -7.80
C ARG A 152 24.29 -38.37 -7.57
N ALA A 153 24.56 -39.60 -8.04
CA ALA A 153 23.66 -40.74 -7.85
C ALA A 153 23.53 -41.15 -6.37
N ARG A 154 24.61 -41.07 -5.58
CA ARG A 154 24.55 -41.31 -4.12
C ARG A 154 23.72 -40.26 -3.38
N LEU A 155 23.88 -38.97 -3.72
CA LEU A 155 23.15 -37.87 -3.09
C LEU A 155 21.65 -37.88 -3.44
N LEU A 156 21.32 -38.17 -4.71
CA LEU A 156 19.93 -38.27 -5.16
C LEU A 156 19.25 -39.55 -4.67
N GLY A 157 19.97 -40.67 -4.57
CA GLY A 157 19.44 -41.94 -4.07
C GLY A 157 18.99 -41.89 -2.60
N GLN A 158 19.50 -40.95 -1.80
CA GLN A 158 19.05 -40.74 -0.41
C GLN A 158 17.81 -39.83 -0.27
N ARG A 159 17.40 -39.08 -1.30
CA ARG A 159 16.25 -38.16 -1.21
C ARG A 159 15.10 -38.62 -2.09
N LYS A 160 14.11 -39.27 -1.45
CA LYS A 160 12.93 -39.90 -2.07
C LYS A 160 11.88 -38.92 -2.62
N TYR A 161 12.02 -37.60 -2.41
CA TYR A 161 11.04 -36.60 -2.85
C TYR A 161 11.73 -35.39 -3.47
N PHE A 162 11.46 -35.15 -4.76
CA PHE A 162 11.82 -33.93 -5.48
C PHE A 162 10.57 -33.05 -5.54
N PHE A 163 10.60 -31.88 -4.89
CA PHE A 163 9.59 -30.86 -5.10
C PHE A 163 10.04 -30.00 -6.28
N ALA A 164 9.51 -30.31 -7.47
CA ALA A 164 9.62 -29.44 -8.62
C ALA A 164 8.61 -28.30 -8.45
N LEU A 165 9.10 -27.06 -8.33
CA LEU A 165 8.24 -25.88 -8.44
C LEU A 165 7.89 -25.74 -9.92
N VAL A 166 6.67 -26.12 -10.28
CA VAL A 166 6.08 -25.86 -11.59
C VAL A 166 5.67 -24.38 -11.59
N PRO A 167 6.07 -23.58 -12.59
CA PRO A 167 5.55 -22.23 -12.74
C PRO A 167 4.04 -22.33 -12.93
N VAL A 168 3.27 -21.65 -12.08
CA VAL A 168 1.83 -21.51 -12.28
C VAL A 168 1.65 -20.33 -13.22
N ASP A 169 1.40 -20.62 -14.49
CA ASP A 169 0.92 -19.61 -15.43
C ASP A 169 -0.48 -19.19 -14.99
N HIS A 170 -0.72 -17.87 -14.93
CA HIS A 170 -1.90 -17.25 -14.31
C HIS A 170 -3.26 -17.62 -14.94
N GLU A 171 -3.29 -18.40 -16.03
CA GLU A 171 -4.51 -18.80 -16.73
C GLU A 171 -5.13 -20.12 -16.19
N ASP A 172 -4.37 -20.93 -15.43
CA ASP A 172 -4.81 -22.28 -15.02
C ASP A 172 -5.41 -22.38 -13.61
N ALA A 173 -5.54 -21.26 -12.88
CA ALA A 173 -6.06 -21.24 -11.51
C ALA A 173 -7.50 -21.78 -11.39
N VAL A 174 -8.28 -21.79 -12.47
CA VAL A 174 -9.68 -22.27 -12.50
C VAL A 174 -9.76 -23.79 -12.72
N GLY A 175 -8.74 -24.42 -13.32
CA GLY A 175 -8.74 -25.86 -13.64
C GLY A 175 -8.23 -26.79 -12.52
N ALA A 176 -7.52 -26.23 -11.52
CA ALA A 176 -6.83 -27.02 -10.50
C ALA A 176 -7.75 -27.68 -9.45
N ASP A 177 -9.01 -27.25 -9.34
CA ASP A 177 -9.96 -27.80 -8.37
C ASP A 177 -10.57 -29.14 -8.84
N VAL A 178 -10.81 -29.28 -10.14
CA VAL A 178 -11.41 -30.49 -10.75
C VAL A 178 -10.45 -31.68 -10.70
N SER A 179 -9.14 -31.43 -10.78
CA SER A 179 -8.12 -32.49 -10.74
C SER A 179 -7.97 -33.11 -9.35
N LYS A 180 -8.11 -32.30 -8.28
CA LYS A 180 -8.02 -32.76 -6.88
C LYS A 180 -9.12 -33.77 -6.53
N GLU A 181 -10.36 -33.55 -6.99
CA GLU A 181 -11.45 -34.50 -6.77
C GLU A 181 -11.20 -35.85 -7.46
N SER A 182 -10.68 -35.84 -8.69
CA SER A 182 -10.42 -37.06 -9.45
C SER A 182 -9.32 -37.94 -8.82
N PHE A 183 -8.35 -37.31 -8.13
CA PHE A 183 -7.26 -37.98 -7.44
C PHE A 183 -7.70 -38.55 -6.08
N ILE A 184 -8.58 -37.85 -5.36
CA ILE A 184 -9.18 -38.32 -4.10
C ILE A 184 -10.10 -39.52 -4.35
N ARG A 185 -10.86 -39.53 -5.46
CA ARG A 185 -11.76 -40.63 -5.83
C ARG A 185 -10.99 -41.93 -6.16
N ARG A 186 -9.85 -41.83 -6.86
CA ARG A 186 -8.97 -42.99 -7.13
C ARG A 186 -8.32 -43.55 -5.87
N LYS A 187 -7.98 -42.71 -4.89
CA LYS A 187 -7.41 -43.15 -3.60
C LYS A 187 -8.41 -43.93 -2.73
N ARG A 188 -9.72 -43.66 -2.83
CA ARG A 188 -10.76 -44.45 -2.12
C ARG A 188 -11.00 -45.83 -2.75
N LEU A 189 -10.87 -45.96 -4.07
CA LEU A 189 -11.05 -47.23 -4.79
C LEU A 189 -9.94 -48.25 -4.45
N TRP A 190 -8.69 -47.78 -4.32
CA TRP A 190 -7.55 -48.63 -3.92
C TRP A 190 -7.59 -49.11 -2.46
N ARG A 191 -8.32 -48.41 -1.60
CA ARG A 191 -8.47 -48.78 -0.18
C ARG A 191 -9.54 -49.84 0.08
N LYS A 192 -10.49 -50.02 -0.86
CA LYS A 192 -11.52 -51.07 -0.75
C LYS A 192 -11.08 -52.42 -1.29
N THR A 193 -10.14 -52.47 -2.24
CA THR A 193 -9.65 -53.73 -2.82
C THR A 193 -8.57 -54.42 -1.98
N THR A 194 -7.95 -53.72 -1.03
CA THR A 194 -6.90 -54.26 -0.15
C THR A 194 -7.40 -54.68 1.25
N ALA A 195 -8.65 -54.40 1.60
CA ALA A 195 -9.25 -54.77 2.89
C ALA A 195 -10.15 -56.03 2.83
N GLY A 196 -10.33 -56.64 1.65
CA GLY A 196 -11.19 -57.83 1.45
C GLY A 196 -10.44 -59.14 1.19
N ARG A 197 -9.15 -59.21 1.50
CA ARG A 197 -8.32 -60.43 1.45
C ARG A 197 -7.48 -60.51 2.73
N SER A 198 -8.16 -60.78 3.83
CA SER A 198 -7.60 -61.34 5.06
C SER A 198 -8.50 -62.48 5.48
#